data_AF-A0A1Z3HI59-F1
#
_entry.id   AF-A0A1Z3HI59-F1
#
_cell.length_a   1.000
_cell.length_b   1.000
_cell.length_c   1.000
_cell.angle_alpha   90.00
_cell.angle_beta   90.00
_cell.angle_gamma   90.00
#
_symmetry.space_group_name_H-M   'P 1'
#
loop_
_entity.id
_entity.type
_entity.pdbx_description
1 polymer ?
#
loop_
_entity_poly.entity_id
_entity_poly.type
_entity_poly.pdbx_seq_one_letter_code
_entity_poly.pdbx_strand_id
1 'polypeptide(L)'
;MQLDGLGLGKRWRLRPRYWGTLGVTAVAVAAAIPAILVIQPELSPPARRQSFPVTLPAAPAVVGMAAFPTEVSSRRVCHTPLATDRAEATSDSGVLTEELASRLSLPIPYLPTRAWPAIHADARLAKVPVLMYHDVLTTPQVFFDVTPSQLAEQFQQIRRQGLTPISLEQLVNHLHTGRPLPEKSIVLSFDDGYAGHYTHVYPLLQQYGYPAVFSVFTGKLDGTIAGRSRLSWTQLQDMAQDPLVTIAAHSVTHPPDLRSLPAADLRREVTAVKARLEAKLDKPIHYFTYPAGHYDERVMAAVEAAGYRAALTMSNTDEAYAGESDNLLAIARFGQSTLSQLLDQAWAGPPAPSPDTFQFSAPVQLHTLTLEGIPLALATGGWPVTIHADSRYQVPEIIAHTNAVAAVDGGFFSLKYLDSNVMIGPVLSQNSHTFVPGNASENRKLAGRPLVLMSPEVVKYIPFQPAQHNTLQGLRAELPRVTDAFVAAAWLVKDGEAQPASAFGNLFDFEAQRHRAFWGINQAGQPVVGVSQDRVDSVTLGQLLQQLGLRDAVMVDSGASTSLAYQGDSLMGYEPRPVPHVVALIPPHQATGPCPLLMRWPSRTGLAPLGRLSQ
;
A
#
# COMPACT_ATOMS: atom_id res chain seq x y z
N MET A 1 26.59 67.29 -14.33
CA MET A 1 26.92 68.23 -13.24
C MET A 1 26.24 67.77 -11.95
N GLN A 2 26.77 67.95 -10.74
CA GLN A 2 28.17 68.07 -10.29
C GLN A 2 28.22 68.05 -8.75
N LEU A 3 28.69 66.93 -8.16
CA LEU A 3 29.41 66.81 -6.86
C LEU A 3 28.71 67.25 -5.55
N ASP A 4 29.04 66.72 -4.36
CA ASP A 4 29.99 65.65 -3.95
C ASP A 4 29.28 64.72 -2.91
N GLY A 5 29.82 63.86 -2.02
CA GLY A 5 31.17 63.51 -1.51
C GLY A 5 31.08 63.32 0.01
N LEU A 6 31.67 62.34 0.72
CA LEU A 6 32.64 61.25 0.46
C LEU A 6 31.98 59.90 0.92
N GLY A 7 32.58 58.72 1.19
CA GLY A 7 33.97 58.23 1.40
C GLY A 7 34.41 58.27 2.88
N LEU A 8 35.04 57.27 3.53
CA LEU A 8 35.63 55.94 3.18
C LEU A 8 35.61 55.04 4.45
N GLY A 9 35.93 53.72 4.48
CA GLY A 9 36.25 52.74 3.44
C GLY A 9 37.53 51.88 3.72
N LYS A 10 37.45 50.55 3.47
CA LYS A 10 38.49 49.45 3.54
C LYS A 10 38.43 48.60 4.83
N ARG A 11 38.43 47.24 4.83
CA ARG A 11 39.05 46.13 4.06
C ARG A 11 40.43 45.68 4.56
N TRP A 12 40.53 44.40 4.94
CA TRP A 12 41.77 43.60 5.03
C TRP A 12 41.77 42.45 4.01
N ARG A 13 42.93 41.80 3.78
CA ARG A 13 43.19 40.87 2.65
C ARG A 13 43.71 39.51 3.13
N LEU A 14 43.54 38.48 2.28
CA LEU A 14 44.15 37.15 2.37
C LEU A 14 45.11 36.88 1.19
N ARG A 15 45.85 35.74 1.25
CA ARG A 15 46.80 35.12 0.27
C ARG A 15 48.32 35.28 0.64
N PRO A 16 49.27 34.45 0.12
CA PRO A 16 49.68 33.17 0.78
C PRO A 16 51.21 32.82 0.67
N ARG A 17 51.68 31.65 1.17
CA ARG A 17 52.72 30.76 0.52
C ARG A 17 53.21 29.54 1.35
N TYR A 18 52.81 28.33 0.94
CA TYR A 18 53.60 27.18 0.41
C TYR A 18 55.06 26.81 0.82
N TRP A 19 55.32 25.48 0.74
CA TRP A 19 56.59 24.68 0.81
C TRP A 19 57.22 24.44 2.21
N GLY A 20 57.67 23.22 2.59
CA GLY A 20 57.50 21.89 1.96
C GLY A 20 58.29 20.71 2.58
N THR A 21 57.89 19.48 2.22
CA THR A 21 58.65 18.20 2.12
C THR A 21 59.32 17.45 3.31
N LEU A 22 59.10 16.12 3.28
CA LEU A 22 59.95 14.97 3.69
C LEU A 22 60.08 14.55 5.18
N GLY A 23 60.00 13.23 5.39
CA GLY A 23 60.25 12.52 6.66
C GLY A 23 59.55 11.15 6.72
N VAL A 24 60.27 10.05 6.43
CA VAL A 24 59.73 8.67 6.43
C VAL A 24 60.49 7.79 7.40
N THR A 25 59.78 7.16 8.34
CA THR A 25 60.10 5.83 8.89
C THR A 25 58.88 5.25 9.63
N ALA A 26 58.75 3.93 9.64
CA ALA A 26 57.73 3.21 10.40
C ALA A 26 58.38 2.51 11.62
N VAL A 27 57.66 2.48 12.75
CA VAL A 27 57.97 1.63 13.91
C VAL A 27 56.64 1.04 14.40
N ALA A 28 56.64 -0.25 14.71
CA ALA A 28 55.45 -0.94 15.21
C ALA A 28 55.18 -0.63 16.68
N VAL A 29 53.90 -0.61 17.07
CA VAL A 29 53.47 -0.56 18.48
C VAL A 29 52.57 -1.77 18.73
N ALA A 30 52.92 -2.57 19.72
CA ALA A 30 52.14 -3.71 20.18
C ALA A 30 51.96 -3.66 21.70
N ALA A 31 50.79 -4.10 22.16
CA ALA A 31 50.43 -4.46 23.53
C ALA A 31 50.66 -3.43 24.67
N ALA A 32 49.57 -2.86 25.16
CA ALA A 32 49.27 -2.78 26.60
C ALA A 32 47.75 -2.65 26.81
N ILE A 33 47.17 -3.44 27.74
CA ILE A 33 45.76 -3.35 28.15
C ILE A 33 45.71 -3.13 29.66
N PRO A 34 45.06 -2.07 30.17
CA PRO A 34 44.64 -1.96 31.56
C PRO A 34 43.22 -2.54 31.75
N ALA A 35 43.04 -3.37 32.76
CA ALA A 35 41.73 -3.94 33.10
C ALA A 35 40.88 -2.95 33.95
N ILE A 36 39.55 -3.08 33.88
CA ILE A 36 38.60 -2.40 34.77
C ILE A 36 37.92 -3.45 35.66
N LEU A 37 37.85 -3.16 36.96
CA LEU A 37 37.41 -4.08 38.00
C LEU A 37 35.88 -4.08 38.16
N VAL A 38 35.29 -5.27 38.26
CA VAL A 38 33.87 -5.48 38.63
C VAL A 38 33.77 -5.75 40.13
N ILE A 39 32.76 -5.18 40.81
CA ILE A 39 32.47 -5.43 42.23
C ILE A 39 31.00 -5.86 42.35
N GLN A 40 30.75 -6.93 43.11
CA GLN A 40 29.42 -7.45 43.45
C GLN A 40 29.10 -7.20 44.94
N PRO A 41 27.81 -7.14 45.34
CA PRO A 41 27.39 -7.25 46.73
C PRO A 41 26.86 -8.66 47.08
N GLU A 42 27.35 -9.25 48.18
CA GLU A 42 26.85 -10.53 48.74
C GLU A 42 25.87 -10.34 49.92
N LEU A 43 25.22 -11.43 50.34
CA LEU A 43 24.15 -11.49 51.34
C LEU A 43 24.60 -12.11 52.68
N SER A 44 24.04 -11.65 53.81
CA SER A 44 24.19 -12.27 55.15
C SER A 44 23.18 -11.67 56.19
N PRO A 45 22.97 -12.25 57.41
CA PRO A 45 21.68 -12.88 57.74
C PRO A 45 20.83 -12.18 58.86
N PRO A 46 19.63 -12.69 59.23
CA PRO A 46 18.62 -11.95 60.02
C PRO A 46 18.67 -12.12 61.56
N ALA A 47 17.98 -11.21 62.27
CA ALA A 47 17.81 -11.19 63.73
C ALA A 47 16.36 -11.52 64.21
N ARG A 48 16.16 -11.65 65.53
CA ARG A 48 15.02 -12.37 66.16
C ARG A 48 13.80 -11.52 66.58
N ARG A 49 12.68 -12.22 66.80
CA ARG A 49 11.39 -11.76 67.37
C ARG A 49 11.48 -11.14 68.77
N GLN A 50 10.51 -10.28 69.10
CA GLN A 50 9.88 -10.16 70.44
C GLN A 50 8.34 -10.17 70.28
N SER A 51 7.57 -10.22 71.38
CA SER A 51 6.13 -10.56 71.37
C SER A 51 5.35 -10.03 72.59
N PHE A 52 4.01 -10.27 72.61
CA PHE A 52 3.00 -10.03 73.68
C PHE A 52 2.32 -8.63 73.70
N PRO A 53 1.09 -8.49 74.28
CA PRO A 53 -0.08 -9.40 74.20
C PRO A 53 -1.49 -8.68 74.17
N VAL A 54 -2.59 -9.48 74.10
CA VAL A 54 -4.04 -9.19 74.40
C VAL A 54 -4.79 -8.06 73.62
N THR A 55 -6.13 -8.04 73.42
CA THR A 55 -7.29 -8.95 73.69
C THR A 55 -8.36 -8.81 72.57
N LEU A 56 -9.29 -9.77 72.44
CA LEU A 56 -10.54 -9.66 71.63
C LEU A 56 -11.68 -8.89 72.34
N PRO A 57 -12.65 -8.37 71.58
CA PRO A 57 -14.06 -8.65 71.84
C PRO A 57 -14.80 -9.28 70.63
N ALA A 58 -16.06 -9.68 70.82
CA ALA A 58 -16.84 -10.50 69.89
C ALA A 58 -17.71 -9.71 68.88
N ALA A 59 -18.26 -10.41 67.89
CA ALA A 59 -19.10 -9.87 66.82
C ALA A 59 -20.62 -9.91 67.12
N PRO A 60 -21.43 -9.03 66.52
CA PRO A 60 -22.83 -9.26 66.20
C PRO A 60 -23.00 -9.85 64.78
N ALA A 61 -24.23 -10.24 64.42
CA ALA A 61 -24.56 -10.93 63.15
C ALA A 61 -25.67 -10.21 62.34
N VAL A 62 -26.16 -10.86 61.26
CA VAL A 62 -27.26 -10.46 60.35
C VAL A 62 -26.95 -9.16 59.54
N VAL A 63 -27.43 -8.90 58.31
CA VAL A 63 -28.41 -9.55 57.42
C VAL A 63 -27.84 -9.63 55.99
N GLY A 64 -28.24 -10.63 55.18
CA GLY A 64 -27.86 -10.73 53.75
C GLY A 64 -29.02 -10.44 52.78
N MET A 65 -28.71 -10.17 51.51
CA MET A 65 -29.70 -10.08 50.42
C MET A 65 -29.14 -10.51 49.06
N ALA A 66 -29.99 -11.15 48.27
CA ALA A 66 -29.95 -11.33 46.81
C ALA A 66 -28.61 -11.75 46.14
N ALA A 67 -28.45 -13.05 45.92
CA ALA A 67 -27.79 -13.51 44.69
C ALA A 67 -28.72 -13.29 43.50
N PHE A 68 -28.21 -12.78 42.38
CA PHE A 68 -28.94 -12.67 41.11
C PHE A 68 -28.61 -13.86 40.19
N PRO A 69 -29.57 -14.36 39.39
CA PRO A 69 -29.46 -15.67 38.75
C PRO A 69 -28.56 -15.68 37.51
N THR A 70 -27.57 -16.58 37.49
CA THR A 70 -26.80 -16.93 36.28
C THR A 70 -27.47 -18.07 35.50
N GLU A 71 -28.68 -17.83 34.99
CA GLU A 71 -29.28 -18.65 33.93
C GLU A 71 -29.90 -17.77 32.84
N VAL A 72 -29.30 -17.81 31.65
CA VAL A 72 -29.94 -17.40 30.40
C VAL A 72 -29.82 -18.59 29.45
N SER A 73 -30.91 -19.34 29.26
CA SER A 73 -30.87 -20.57 28.47
C SER A 73 -30.66 -20.28 26.99
N SER A 74 -29.75 -21.00 26.33
CA SER A 74 -29.48 -20.90 24.88
C SER A 74 -30.57 -21.51 23.98
N ARG A 75 -31.79 -21.72 24.50
CA ARG A 75 -32.90 -22.40 23.79
C ARG A 75 -34.07 -21.47 23.43
N ARG A 76 -33.88 -20.70 22.34
CA ARG A 76 -34.86 -20.47 21.24
C ARG A 76 -34.45 -19.30 20.33
N VAL A 77 -33.86 -19.61 19.17
CA VAL A 77 -33.95 -18.79 17.94
C VAL A 77 -33.99 -19.72 16.71
N CYS A 78 -33.06 -20.68 16.63
CA CYS A 78 -32.85 -21.51 15.44
C CYS A 78 -33.80 -22.73 15.33
N HIS A 79 -35.08 -22.49 15.04
CA HIS A 79 -35.99 -23.54 14.56
C HIS A 79 -37.01 -23.02 13.54
N THR A 80 -36.95 -23.59 12.33
CA THR A 80 -38.08 -23.72 11.40
C THR A 80 -38.26 -25.21 11.13
N PRO A 81 -39.49 -25.75 10.98
CA PRO A 81 -39.68 -27.18 10.75
C PRO A 81 -39.25 -27.59 9.34
N LEU A 82 -38.68 -28.78 9.19
CA LEU A 82 -38.55 -29.44 7.89
C LEU A 82 -39.94 -29.91 7.44
N ALA A 83 -40.58 -29.16 6.55
CA ALA A 83 -41.69 -29.66 5.77
C ALA A 83 -41.15 -30.63 4.71
N THR A 84 -41.47 -31.92 4.85
CA THR A 84 -41.01 -32.97 3.93
C THR A 84 -41.96 -33.11 2.74
N ASP A 85 -41.85 -32.23 1.75
CA ASP A 85 -42.42 -32.47 0.43
C ASP A 85 -41.38 -33.11 -0.50
N ARG A 86 -41.74 -34.28 -1.04
CA ARG A 86 -40.96 -34.95 -2.09
C ARG A 86 -41.33 -34.34 -3.45
N ALA A 87 -40.48 -33.48 -3.97
CA ALA A 87 -40.45 -33.16 -5.40
C ALA A 87 -39.26 -33.91 -6.04
N GLU A 88 -39.54 -34.72 -7.06
CA GLU A 88 -38.50 -35.44 -7.80
C GLU A 88 -37.78 -34.48 -8.75
N ALA A 89 -36.59 -34.02 -8.37
CA ALA A 89 -35.71 -33.29 -9.27
C ALA A 89 -34.92 -34.28 -10.14
N THR A 90 -35.22 -34.32 -11.43
CA THR A 90 -34.52 -35.17 -12.41
C THR A 90 -33.05 -34.77 -12.52
N SER A 91 -32.16 -35.76 -12.56
CA SER A 91 -30.74 -35.54 -12.79
C SER A 91 -30.45 -35.09 -14.22
N ASP A 92 -30.03 -33.83 -14.38
CA ASP A 92 -29.21 -33.43 -15.53
C ASP A 92 -27.91 -32.83 -15.02
N SER A 93 -26.84 -33.62 -15.09
CA SER A 93 -25.52 -33.27 -14.56
C SER A 93 -24.77 -32.41 -15.58
N GLY A 94 -25.09 -31.12 -15.60
CA GLY A 94 -24.40 -30.12 -16.41
C GLY A 94 -22.92 -30.01 -16.01
N VAL A 95 -22.06 -30.76 -16.69
CA VAL A 95 -20.60 -30.68 -16.54
C VAL A 95 -20.13 -29.32 -17.05
N LEU A 96 -19.81 -28.42 -16.11
CA LEU A 96 -19.08 -27.20 -16.43
C LEU A 96 -17.72 -27.59 -17.00
N THR A 97 -17.46 -27.22 -18.26
CA THR A 97 -16.15 -27.40 -18.88
C THR A 97 -15.10 -26.55 -18.16
N GLU A 98 -13.85 -27.00 -18.15
CA GLU A 98 -12.74 -26.25 -17.54
C GLU A 98 -12.60 -24.83 -18.13
N GLU A 99 -12.98 -24.67 -19.41
CA GLU A 99 -13.01 -23.38 -20.10
C GLU A 99 -14.12 -22.43 -19.62
N LEU A 100 -15.20 -22.94 -19.02
CA LEU A 100 -16.20 -22.11 -18.34
C LEU A 100 -15.78 -21.80 -16.90
N ALA A 101 -15.14 -22.74 -16.21
CA ALA A 101 -14.58 -22.51 -14.88
C ALA A 101 -13.49 -21.41 -14.92
N SER A 102 -12.57 -21.47 -15.88
CA SER A 102 -11.50 -20.46 -16.05
C SER A 102 -12.01 -19.08 -16.48
N ARG A 103 -13.21 -18.98 -17.07
CA ARG A 103 -13.90 -17.71 -17.35
C ARG A 103 -14.66 -17.14 -16.16
N LEU A 104 -14.90 -17.95 -15.12
CA LEU A 104 -15.45 -17.52 -13.82
C LEU A 104 -14.35 -17.18 -12.80
N SER A 105 -13.10 -17.54 -13.10
CA SER A 105 -11.90 -16.93 -12.50
C SER A 105 -11.71 -15.50 -12.98
N LEU A 106 -12.57 -14.59 -12.52
CA LEU A 106 -12.28 -13.15 -12.59
C LEU A 106 -10.99 -12.90 -11.79
N PRO A 107 -9.89 -12.44 -12.43
CA PRO A 107 -8.69 -12.08 -11.69
C PRO A 107 -9.02 -10.95 -10.70
N ILE A 108 -8.15 -10.71 -9.71
CA ILE A 108 -8.28 -9.49 -8.90
C ILE A 108 -8.37 -8.32 -9.90
N PRO A 109 -9.45 -7.52 -9.88
CA PRO A 109 -9.53 -6.36 -10.74
C PRO A 109 -8.33 -5.47 -10.45
N TYR A 110 -7.61 -5.13 -11.52
CA TYR A 110 -6.38 -4.34 -11.50
C TYR A 110 -5.09 -5.09 -11.07
N LEU A 111 -5.07 -6.43 -11.22
CA LEU A 111 -3.83 -7.17 -11.51
C LEU A 111 -3.47 -7.10 -13.01
N PRO A 112 -2.17 -7.16 -13.37
CA PRO A 112 -1.76 -7.31 -14.77
C PRO A 112 -2.13 -8.69 -15.32
N THR A 113 -3.25 -8.76 -16.04
CA THR A 113 -3.70 -9.99 -16.74
C THR A 113 -2.83 -10.41 -17.94
N ARG A 114 -1.78 -9.62 -18.23
CA ARG A 114 -0.78 -9.88 -19.27
C ARG A 114 0.61 -9.64 -18.72
N ALA A 115 1.58 -10.45 -19.19
CA ALA A 115 2.98 -10.22 -18.88
C ALA A 115 3.42 -8.84 -19.37
N TRP A 116 4.18 -8.13 -18.53
CA TRP A 116 4.92 -6.93 -18.93
C TRP A 116 5.84 -7.25 -20.14
N PRO A 117 6.00 -6.37 -21.14
CA PRO A 117 5.53 -4.98 -21.20
C PRO A 117 4.14 -4.78 -21.83
N ALA A 118 3.29 -5.80 -21.98
CA ALA A 118 2.00 -5.65 -22.66
C ALA A 118 1.01 -4.77 -21.88
N ILE A 119 0.22 -3.98 -22.62
CA ILE A 119 -0.84 -3.11 -22.08
C ILE A 119 -2.12 -3.93 -21.79
N HIS A 120 -2.78 -3.61 -20.67
CA HIS A 120 -4.00 -4.23 -20.18
C HIS A 120 -5.20 -3.99 -21.12
N ALA A 121 -6.12 -4.96 -21.21
CA ALA A 121 -7.25 -4.89 -22.13
C ALA A 121 -8.13 -3.63 -21.90
N ASP A 122 -8.53 -3.38 -20.66
CA ASP A 122 -9.37 -2.22 -20.31
C ASP A 122 -8.65 -0.88 -20.55
N ALA A 123 -7.33 -0.85 -20.37
CA ALA A 123 -6.52 0.35 -20.59
C ALA A 123 -6.41 0.71 -22.07
N ARG A 124 -6.58 -0.25 -22.99
CA ARG A 124 -6.69 0.02 -24.44
C ARG A 124 -8.01 0.69 -24.83
N LEU A 125 -8.99 0.77 -23.93
CA LEU A 125 -10.21 1.54 -24.15
C LEU A 125 -10.03 3.02 -23.81
N ALA A 126 -9.03 3.38 -23.00
CA ALA A 126 -8.84 4.73 -22.48
C ALA A 126 -8.11 5.64 -23.47
N LYS A 127 -8.71 6.81 -23.74
CA LYS A 127 -8.14 7.91 -24.52
C LYS A 127 -7.43 8.89 -23.60
N VAL A 128 -6.29 8.48 -23.06
CA VAL A 128 -5.44 9.34 -22.22
C VAL A 128 -4.37 10.01 -23.10
N PRO A 129 -4.43 11.33 -23.34
CA PRO A 129 -3.36 12.05 -24.01
C PRO A 129 -2.16 12.25 -23.08
N VAL A 130 -0.96 12.08 -23.64
CA VAL A 130 0.32 12.45 -23.01
C VAL A 130 0.88 13.61 -23.81
N LEU A 131 0.87 14.83 -23.25
CA LEU A 131 1.40 16.01 -23.94
C LEU A 131 2.90 16.11 -23.79
N MET A 132 3.58 16.38 -24.91
CA MET A 132 5.00 16.61 -25.02
C MET A 132 5.28 18.11 -25.20
N TYR A 133 5.95 18.68 -24.20
CA TYR A 133 6.55 20.02 -24.19
C TYR A 133 8.08 19.88 -24.24
N HIS A 134 8.76 20.90 -24.74
CA HIS A 134 10.22 21.01 -24.65
C HIS A 134 10.59 22.14 -23.68
N ASP A 135 11.09 23.28 -24.17
CA ASP A 135 11.43 24.44 -23.36
C ASP A 135 10.23 25.40 -23.17
N VAL A 136 10.31 26.23 -22.14
CA VAL A 136 9.35 27.30 -21.87
C VAL A 136 10.09 28.61 -21.65
N LEU A 137 10.00 29.55 -22.58
CA LEU A 137 10.79 30.79 -22.61
C LEU A 137 9.93 32.02 -22.92
N THR A 138 10.33 33.19 -22.42
CA THR A 138 9.64 34.46 -22.71
C THR A 138 9.66 34.86 -24.19
N THR A 139 10.66 34.40 -24.94
CA THR A 139 10.77 34.53 -26.40
C THR A 139 11.04 33.15 -27.01
N PRO A 140 10.10 32.56 -27.76
CA PRO A 140 10.31 31.32 -28.51
C PRO A 140 11.50 31.43 -29.48
N GLN A 141 12.29 30.36 -29.58
CA GLN A 141 13.43 30.23 -30.50
C GLN A 141 13.13 29.25 -31.64
N VAL A 142 12.28 28.25 -31.40
CA VAL A 142 11.76 27.27 -32.37
C VAL A 142 10.24 27.11 -32.24
N PHE A 143 9.60 26.54 -33.26
CA PHE A 143 8.12 26.51 -33.38
C PHE A 143 7.39 25.70 -32.28
N PHE A 144 8.11 24.86 -31.55
CA PHE A 144 7.58 24.01 -30.46
C PHE A 144 7.93 24.52 -29.05
N ASP A 145 8.61 25.67 -28.93
CA ASP A 145 8.77 26.37 -27.65
C ASP A 145 7.43 27.02 -27.24
N VAL A 146 7.16 27.08 -25.94
CA VAL A 146 5.94 27.68 -25.39
C VAL A 146 6.30 28.88 -24.50
N THR A 147 5.51 29.96 -24.51
CA THR A 147 5.71 31.05 -23.54
C THR A 147 5.10 30.74 -22.18
N PRO A 148 5.61 31.32 -21.07
CA PRO A 148 4.97 31.17 -19.75
C PRO A 148 3.49 31.58 -19.74
N SER A 149 3.07 32.55 -20.58
CA SER A 149 1.67 32.95 -20.72
C SER A 149 0.83 31.96 -21.52
N GLN A 150 1.38 31.34 -22.57
CA GLN A 150 0.71 30.25 -23.29
C GLN A 150 0.53 29.03 -22.38
N LEU A 151 1.56 28.60 -21.64
CA LEU A 151 1.49 27.48 -20.70
C LEU A 151 0.45 27.73 -19.60
N ALA A 152 0.42 28.95 -19.04
CA ALA A 152 -0.57 29.32 -18.03
C ALA A 152 -2.01 29.29 -18.57
N GLU A 153 -2.23 29.71 -19.82
CA GLU A 153 -3.55 29.62 -20.47
C GLU A 153 -3.92 28.17 -20.83
N GLN A 154 -2.97 27.33 -21.24
CA GLN A 154 -3.18 25.89 -21.43
C GLN A 154 -3.57 25.17 -20.12
N PHE A 155 -2.92 25.51 -19.00
CA PHE A 155 -3.28 24.99 -17.68
C PHE A 155 -4.67 25.47 -17.23
N GLN A 156 -5.06 26.70 -17.57
CA GLN A 156 -6.43 27.15 -17.38
C GLN A 156 -7.43 26.41 -18.27
N GLN A 157 -7.09 26.09 -19.53
CA GLN A 157 -7.97 25.32 -20.42
C GLN A 157 -8.21 23.91 -19.89
N ILE A 158 -7.16 23.22 -19.43
CA ILE A 158 -7.24 21.93 -18.73
C ILE A 158 -8.22 22.04 -17.54
N ARG A 159 -8.05 23.05 -16.67
CA ARG A 159 -8.93 23.27 -15.51
C ARG A 159 -10.38 23.59 -15.92
N ARG A 160 -10.59 24.47 -16.91
CA ARG A 160 -11.92 24.93 -17.34
C ARG A 160 -12.73 23.85 -18.04
N GLN A 161 -12.07 22.87 -18.68
CA GLN A 161 -12.72 21.71 -19.33
C GLN A 161 -12.83 20.48 -18.42
N GLY A 162 -12.34 20.56 -17.18
CA GLY A 162 -12.42 19.46 -16.21
C GLY A 162 -11.48 18.29 -16.51
N LEU A 163 -10.36 18.53 -17.20
CA LEU A 163 -9.31 17.51 -17.34
C LEU A 163 -8.55 17.35 -16.03
N THR A 164 -8.11 16.13 -15.75
CA THR A 164 -7.38 15.79 -14.53
C THR A 164 -5.93 15.42 -14.86
N PRO A 165 -4.94 16.31 -14.62
CA PRO A 165 -3.53 15.95 -14.72
C PRO A 165 -3.15 14.85 -13.75
N ILE A 166 -2.57 13.77 -14.28
CA ILE A 166 -2.12 12.58 -13.55
C ILE A 166 -0.61 12.35 -13.72
N SER A 167 0.02 11.67 -12.77
CA SER A 167 1.44 11.33 -12.87
C SER A 167 1.69 10.26 -13.94
N LEU A 168 2.93 10.19 -14.44
CA LEU A 168 3.32 9.10 -15.35
C LEU A 168 3.19 7.73 -14.66
N GLU A 169 3.40 7.64 -13.34
CA GLU A 169 3.20 6.41 -12.58
C GLU A 169 1.72 5.98 -12.54
N GLN A 170 0.78 6.92 -12.34
CA GLN A 170 -0.66 6.62 -12.42
C GLN A 170 -1.01 6.08 -13.82
N LEU A 171 -0.50 6.70 -14.89
CA LEU A 171 -0.70 6.19 -16.25
C LEU A 171 -0.06 4.81 -16.48
N VAL A 172 1.18 4.59 -16.05
CA VAL A 172 1.88 3.30 -16.25
C VAL A 172 1.19 2.17 -15.46
N ASN A 173 0.72 2.45 -14.24
CA ASN A 173 -0.08 1.50 -13.47
C ASN A 173 -1.42 1.19 -14.16
N HIS A 174 -2.13 2.19 -14.68
CA HIS A 174 -3.31 1.98 -15.52
C HIS A 174 -3.01 1.14 -16.76
N LEU A 175 -1.99 1.49 -17.54
CA LEU A 175 -1.62 0.75 -18.75
C LEU A 175 -1.19 -0.68 -18.45
N HIS A 176 -0.52 -0.94 -17.33
CA HIS A 176 -0.05 -2.28 -16.98
C HIS A 176 -1.15 -3.18 -16.43
N THR A 177 -2.00 -2.65 -15.53
CA THR A 177 -2.95 -3.47 -14.76
C THR A 177 -4.42 -3.18 -15.04
N GLY A 178 -4.74 -2.10 -15.74
CA GLY A 178 -6.10 -1.63 -15.95
C GLY A 178 -6.67 -0.78 -14.82
N ARG A 179 -5.89 -0.46 -13.77
CA ARG A 179 -6.34 0.40 -12.64
C ARG A 179 -7.04 1.65 -13.17
N PRO A 180 -8.28 1.99 -12.74
CA PRO A 180 -9.01 3.08 -13.36
C PRO A 180 -8.34 4.42 -13.05
N LEU A 181 -8.46 5.35 -14.00
CA LEU A 181 -7.94 6.70 -13.85
C LEU A 181 -9.06 7.69 -13.49
N PRO A 182 -8.73 8.84 -12.86
CA PRO A 182 -9.66 9.96 -12.73
C PRO A 182 -10.26 10.38 -14.08
N GLU A 183 -11.49 10.86 -14.08
CA GLU A 183 -12.16 11.29 -15.32
C GLU A 183 -11.35 12.36 -16.08
N LYS A 184 -11.42 12.28 -17.41
CA LYS A 184 -10.67 13.14 -18.34
C LYS A 184 -9.16 13.24 -18.02
N SER A 185 -8.53 12.12 -17.68
CA SER A 185 -7.10 12.09 -17.35
C SER A 185 -6.18 12.54 -18.49
N ILE A 186 -5.09 13.23 -18.14
CA ILE A 186 -4.05 13.73 -19.04
C ILE A 186 -2.68 13.68 -18.36
N VAL A 187 -1.60 13.36 -19.09
CA VAL A 187 -0.22 13.46 -18.58
C VAL A 187 0.49 14.64 -19.23
N LEU A 188 1.27 15.37 -18.42
CA LEU A 188 2.15 16.45 -18.88
C LEU A 188 3.61 15.96 -18.87
N SER A 189 4.31 16.02 -20.01
CA SER A 189 5.72 15.65 -20.14
C SER A 189 6.57 16.80 -20.70
N PHE A 190 7.77 17.00 -20.15
CA PHE A 190 8.69 18.09 -20.46
C PHE A 190 10.10 17.54 -20.76
N ASP A 191 10.55 17.65 -22.01
CA ASP A 191 11.77 16.99 -22.47
C ASP A 191 13.02 17.90 -22.47
N ASP A 192 14.19 17.28 -22.64
CA ASP A 192 15.55 17.84 -22.62
C ASP A 192 16.08 18.51 -21.33
N GLY A 193 15.30 18.69 -20.27
CA GLY A 193 15.75 19.35 -19.03
C GLY A 193 16.26 20.79 -19.21
N TYR A 194 15.46 21.65 -19.84
CA TYR A 194 15.79 23.09 -20.01
C TYR A 194 15.66 23.88 -18.70
N ALA A 195 16.40 24.98 -18.55
CA ALA A 195 16.29 25.85 -17.38
C ALA A 195 14.87 26.45 -17.19
N GLY A 196 14.12 26.64 -18.29
CA GLY A 196 12.72 27.07 -18.27
C GLY A 196 11.78 26.14 -17.49
N HIS A 197 12.14 24.86 -17.36
CA HIS A 197 11.43 23.89 -16.52
C HIS A 197 11.38 24.34 -15.05
N TYR A 198 12.52 24.76 -14.50
CA TYR A 198 12.58 25.25 -13.11
C TYR A 198 12.03 26.67 -12.96
N THR A 199 12.29 27.57 -13.92
CA THR A 199 11.93 28.99 -13.77
C THR A 199 10.48 29.33 -14.14
N HIS A 200 9.80 28.47 -14.92
CA HIS A 200 8.46 28.75 -15.44
C HIS A 200 7.47 27.58 -15.29
N VAL A 201 7.89 26.33 -15.53
CA VAL A 201 6.97 25.17 -15.44
C VAL A 201 6.70 24.79 -13.99
N TYR A 202 7.74 24.52 -13.21
CA TYR A 202 7.64 23.98 -11.85
C TYR A 202 6.81 24.86 -10.88
N PRO A 203 6.97 26.21 -10.82
CA PRO A 203 6.10 27.06 -10.01
C PRO A 203 4.63 27.03 -10.44
N LEU A 204 4.37 26.81 -11.74
CA LEU A 204 3.00 26.73 -12.27
C LEU A 204 2.37 25.37 -11.95
N LEU A 205 3.12 24.27 -12.00
CA LEU A 205 2.68 22.95 -11.51
C LEU A 205 2.25 23.03 -10.04
N GLN A 206 3.08 23.64 -9.19
CA GLN A 206 2.79 23.88 -7.78
C GLN A 206 1.55 24.77 -7.56
N GLN A 207 1.40 25.85 -8.34
CA GLN A 207 0.22 26.73 -8.28
C GLN A 207 -1.09 25.98 -8.65
N TYR A 208 -1.02 24.99 -9.54
CA TYR A 208 -2.21 24.28 -10.03
C TYR A 208 -2.47 22.94 -9.33
N GLY A 209 -1.49 22.39 -8.61
CA GLY A 209 -1.53 21.04 -8.05
C GLY A 209 -1.40 19.96 -9.12
N TYR A 210 -0.68 20.25 -10.22
CA TYR A 210 -0.61 19.38 -11.39
C TYR A 210 0.69 18.55 -11.41
N PRO A 211 0.62 17.21 -11.47
CA PRO A 211 1.81 16.40 -11.67
C PRO A 211 2.32 16.46 -13.12
N ALA A 212 3.63 16.24 -13.30
CA ALA A 212 4.29 16.15 -14.59
C ALA A 212 5.52 15.24 -14.55
N VAL A 213 5.96 14.78 -15.73
CA VAL A 213 7.24 14.08 -15.93
C VAL A 213 8.24 14.94 -16.68
N PHE A 214 9.50 14.93 -16.23
CA PHE A 214 10.61 15.64 -16.86
C PHE A 214 11.64 14.65 -17.41
N SER A 215 11.83 14.63 -18.73
CA SER A 215 12.79 13.75 -19.42
C SER A 215 14.17 14.42 -19.48
N VAL A 216 15.12 13.94 -18.69
CA VAL A 216 16.41 14.62 -18.51
C VAL A 216 17.58 13.80 -19.05
N PHE A 217 18.40 14.42 -19.90
CA PHE A 217 19.70 13.87 -20.30
C PHE A 217 20.84 14.55 -19.55
N THR A 218 21.77 13.77 -19.01
CA THR A 218 22.70 14.28 -17.99
C THR A 218 23.97 14.93 -18.56
N GLY A 219 24.28 14.72 -19.84
CA GLY A 219 25.54 15.14 -20.47
C GLY A 219 25.78 16.67 -20.53
N LYS A 220 24.74 17.48 -20.28
CA LYS A 220 24.79 18.95 -20.37
C LYS A 220 24.06 19.71 -19.24
N LEU A 221 23.67 19.01 -18.16
CA LEU A 221 23.23 19.68 -16.92
C LEU A 221 24.34 20.60 -16.38
N ASP A 222 23.94 21.64 -15.64
CA ASP A 222 24.76 22.83 -15.28
C ASP A 222 25.28 23.65 -16.49
N GLY A 223 24.83 23.34 -17.71
CA GLY A 223 25.42 23.85 -18.95
C GLY A 223 24.47 24.59 -19.90
N THR A 224 24.96 24.85 -21.10
CA THR A 224 24.25 25.54 -22.18
C THR A 224 24.44 24.77 -23.49
N ILE A 225 23.39 24.64 -24.30
CA ILE A 225 23.44 24.06 -25.66
C ILE A 225 22.79 25.05 -26.63
N ALA A 226 23.48 25.40 -27.71
CA ALA A 226 22.95 26.32 -28.74
C ALA A 226 22.38 27.65 -28.17
N GLY A 227 22.98 28.17 -27.09
CA GLY A 227 22.50 29.38 -26.38
C GLY A 227 21.40 29.15 -25.34
N ARG A 228 20.85 27.93 -25.23
CA ARG A 228 19.78 27.56 -24.30
C ARG A 228 20.35 26.91 -23.03
N SER A 229 20.03 27.46 -21.86
CA SER A 229 20.48 26.93 -20.56
C SER A 229 19.73 25.65 -20.18
N ARG A 230 20.45 24.72 -19.55
CA ARG A 230 19.91 23.49 -18.96
C ARG A 230 19.66 23.67 -17.46
N LEU A 231 18.88 22.76 -16.89
CA LEU A 231 18.77 22.63 -15.43
C LEU A 231 20.15 22.45 -14.79
N SER A 232 20.36 23.05 -13.62
CA SER A 232 21.46 22.66 -12.75
C SER A 232 21.12 21.39 -11.96
N TRP A 233 22.12 20.69 -11.44
CA TRP A 233 21.86 19.55 -10.53
C TRP A 233 21.08 19.98 -9.29
N THR A 234 21.33 21.17 -8.75
CA THR A 234 20.59 21.69 -7.59
C THR A 234 19.11 21.96 -7.91
N GLN A 235 18.81 22.49 -9.09
CA GLN A 235 17.42 22.69 -9.55
C GLN A 235 16.70 21.36 -9.75
N LEU A 236 17.37 20.37 -10.36
CA LEU A 236 16.82 19.04 -10.56
C LEU A 236 16.63 18.28 -9.24
N GLN A 237 17.54 18.45 -8.29
CA GLN A 237 17.45 17.88 -6.94
C GLN A 237 16.29 18.46 -6.13
N ASP A 238 16.05 19.78 -6.22
CA ASP A 238 14.93 20.46 -5.58
C ASP A 238 13.59 19.99 -6.17
N MET A 239 13.44 20.09 -7.50
CA MET A 239 12.26 19.59 -8.22
C MET A 239 11.96 18.13 -7.87
N ALA A 240 12.98 17.25 -7.84
CA ALA A 240 12.80 15.82 -7.57
C ALA A 240 12.35 15.49 -6.13
N GLN A 241 12.22 16.46 -5.21
CA GLN A 241 11.59 16.23 -3.90
C GLN A 241 10.09 16.52 -3.87
N ASP A 242 9.55 17.24 -4.85
CA ASP A 242 8.12 17.53 -4.94
C ASP A 242 7.35 16.30 -5.47
N PRO A 243 6.28 15.82 -4.80
CA PRO A 243 5.48 14.69 -5.28
C PRO A 243 4.76 14.94 -6.62
N LEU A 244 4.68 16.19 -7.09
CA LEU A 244 4.20 16.52 -8.43
C LEU A 244 5.22 16.18 -9.53
N VAL A 245 6.49 15.91 -9.20
CA VAL A 245 7.58 15.77 -10.17
C VAL A 245 8.03 14.31 -10.32
N THR A 246 7.80 13.73 -11.49
CA THR A 246 8.46 12.49 -11.92
C THR A 246 9.69 12.82 -12.75
N ILE A 247 10.84 12.18 -12.50
CA ILE A 247 12.03 12.30 -13.35
C ILE A 247 12.17 11.05 -14.23
N ALA A 248 12.29 11.25 -15.54
CA ALA A 248 12.58 10.23 -16.54
C ALA A 248 13.99 10.45 -17.12
N ALA A 249 14.63 9.37 -17.56
CA ALA A 249 15.93 9.40 -18.21
C ALA A 249 15.79 9.61 -19.73
N HIS A 250 16.61 10.49 -20.31
CA HIS A 250 16.52 10.84 -21.74
C HIS A 250 17.84 10.62 -22.49
N SER A 251 18.52 9.50 -22.22
CA SER A 251 19.92 9.17 -22.60
C SER A 251 21.00 10.01 -21.89
N VAL A 252 22.29 9.74 -22.14
CA VAL A 252 23.39 10.56 -21.59
C VAL A 252 23.63 11.80 -22.44
N THR A 253 23.74 11.64 -23.76
CA THR A 253 24.22 12.68 -24.68
C THR A 253 23.15 13.31 -25.58
N HIS A 254 21.91 12.79 -25.55
CA HIS A 254 20.85 13.08 -26.53
C HIS A 254 21.31 12.86 -27.99
N PRO A 255 21.65 11.60 -28.37
CA PRO A 255 21.97 11.25 -29.75
C PRO A 255 20.72 11.43 -30.64
N PRO A 256 20.85 11.89 -31.90
CA PRO A 256 19.70 12.10 -32.78
C PRO A 256 18.90 10.82 -33.12
N ASP A 257 19.54 9.65 -33.07
CA ASP A 257 18.90 8.36 -33.29
C ASP A 257 19.65 7.25 -32.53
N LEU A 258 19.02 6.62 -31.53
CA LEU A 258 19.59 5.50 -30.77
C LEU A 258 19.80 4.25 -31.65
N ARG A 259 19.01 4.08 -32.71
CA ARG A 259 19.11 2.95 -33.67
C ARG A 259 20.39 3.00 -34.47
N SER A 260 20.99 4.18 -34.63
CA SER A 260 22.29 4.35 -35.32
C SER A 260 23.50 3.91 -34.47
N LEU A 261 23.35 3.79 -33.15
CA LEU A 261 24.49 3.60 -32.25
C LEU A 261 24.98 2.13 -32.20
N PRO A 262 26.31 1.90 -32.16
CA PRO A 262 26.88 0.60 -31.78
C PRO A 262 26.34 0.10 -30.44
N ALA A 263 26.27 -1.21 -30.24
CA ALA A 263 25.64 -1.81 -29.05
C ALA A 263 26.30 -1.37 -27.72
N ALA A 264 27.61 -1.09 -27.71
CA ALA A 264 28.31 -0.58 -26.53
C ALA A 264 27.94 0.88 -26.21
N ASP A 265 27.77 1.72 -27.24
CA ASP A 265 27.33 3.11 -27.10
C ASP A 265 25.87 3.17 -26.67
N LEU A 266 24.97 2.46 -27.36
CA LEU A 266 23.55 2.34 -26.98
C LEU A 266 23.40 1.95 -25.51
N ARG A 267 24.10 0.89 -25.06
CA ARG A 267 24.04 0.44 -23.67
C ARG A 267 24.52 1.53 -22.71
N ARG A 268 25.62 2.24 -23.02
CA ARG A 268 26.09 3.36 -22.18
C ARG A 268 25.06 4.50 -22.12
N GLU A 269 24.51 4.90 -23.26
CA GLU A 269 23.53 5.97 -23.34
C GLU A 269 22.29 5.67 -22.50
N VAL A 270 21.88 4.40 -22.38
CA VAL A 270 20.72 3.96 -21.60
C VAL A 270 21.05 3.69 -20.12
N THR A 271 22.14 2.99 -19.78
CA THR A 271 22.41 2.62 -18.38
C THR A 271 23.10 3.72 -17.58
N ALA A 272 24.00 4.50 -18.17
CA ALA A 272 24.77 5.50 -17.44
C ALA A 272 23.98 6.78 -17.13
N VAL A 273 22.90 7.05 -17.87
CA VAL A 273 21.93 8.11 -17.49
C VAL A 273 21.16 7.71 -16.24
N LYS A 274 20.66 6.47 -16.16
CA LYS A 274 19.95 5.91 -15.00
C LYS A 274 20.79 6.08 -13.73
N ALA A 275 21.97 5.43 -13.71
CA ALA A 275 22.85 5.42 -12.55
C ALA A 275 23.33 6.82 -12.13
N ARG A 276 23.49 7.76 -13.08
CA ARG A 276 23.89 9.14 -12.78
C ARG A 276 22.76 10.01 -12.24
N LEU A 277 21.52 9.76 -12.63
CA LEU A 277 20.35 10.39 -12.01
C LEU A 277 20.11 9.80 -10.61
N GLU A 278 20.10 8.47 -10.50
CA GLU A 278 19.88 7.75 -9.23
C GLU A 278 20.91 8.18 -8.16
N ALA A 279 22.21 8.14 -8.47
CA ALA A 279 23.28 8.57 -7.57
C ALA A 279 23.37 10.10 -7.34
N LYS A 280 22.43 10.89 -7.87
CA LYS A 280 22.33 12.34 -7.65
C LYS A 280 21.03 12.77 -6.99
N LEU A 281 19.95 12.03 -7.18
CA LEU A 281 18.63 12.33 -6.65
C LEU A 281 18.28 11.47 -5.41
N ASP A 282 19.03 10.39 -5.17
CA ASP A 282 18.79 9.39 -4.12
C ASP A 282 17.40 8.73 -4.25
N LYS A 283 16.98 8.53 -5.50
CA LYS A 283 15.68 7.97 -5.91
C LYS A 283 15.86 7.08 -7.14
N PRO A 284 15.12 5.95 -7.25
CA PRO A 284 15.16 5.08 -8.43
C PRO A 284 14.58 5.78 -9.66
N ILE A 285 15.09 5.47 -10.86
CA ILE A 285 14.60 6.06 -12.11
C ILE A 285 13.92 4.99 -12.96
N HIS A 286 12.59 4.96 -12.86
CA HIS A 286 11.75 3.93 -13.47
C HIS A 286 11.42 4.16 -14.96
N TYR A 287 11.58 5.38 -15.48
CA TYR A 287 11.07 5.74 -16.82
C TYR A 287 12.17 6.24 -17.76
N PHE A 288 12.05 5.92 -19.05
CA PHE A 288 12.91 6.40 -20.12
C PHE A 288 12.10 7.17 -21.18
N THR A 289 12.75 8.08 -21.92
CA THR A 289 12.15 8.77 -23.07
C THR A 289 13.11 8.67 -24.24
N TYR A 290 12.66 8.21 -25.41
CA TYR A 290 13.52 8.08 -26.58
C TYR A 290 13.81 9.47 -27.21
N PRO A 291 15.09 9.87 -27.38
CA PRO A 291 15.46 11.02 -28.20
C PRO A 291 14.79 10.95 -29.58
N ALA A 292 14.11 12.02 -29.97
CA ALA A 292 13.30 12.13 -31.20
C ALA A 292 12.26 10.99 -31.42
N GLY A 293 11.90 10.22 -30.38
CA GLY A 293 11.02 9.04 -30.51
C GLY A 293 11.64 7.87 -31.28
N HIS A 294 12.97 7.86 -31.49
CA HIS A 294 13.62 6.87 -32.35
C HIS A 294 14.06 5.61 -31.59
N TYR A 295 13.34 4.52 -31.80
CA TYR A 295 13.60 3.20 -31.21
C TYR A 295 13.38 2.06 -32.22
N ASP A 296 13.96 0.91 -31.91
CA ASP A 296 13.78 -0.40 -32.57
C ASP A 296 13.78 -1.49 -31.48
N GLU A 297 13.60 -2.77 -31.85
CA GLU A 297 13.61 -3.89 -30.89
C GLU A 297 14.89 -3.96 -30.04
N ARG A 298 16.04 -3.59 -30.61
CA ARG A 298 17.36 -3.62 -29.97
C ARG A 298 17.54 -2.45 -28.99
N VAL A 299 17.00 -1.27 -29.31
CA VAL A 299 16.92 -0.11 -28.43
C VAL A 299 15.92 -0.37 -27.29
N MET A 300 14.78 -0.99 -27.59
CA MET A 300 13.78 -1.40 -26.59
C MET A 300 14.35 -2.43 -25.61
N ALA A 301 15.00 -3.50 -26.11
CA ALA A 301 15.68 -4.49 -25.28
C ALA A 301 16.82 -3.90 -24.41
N ALA A 302 17.50 -2.84 -24.88
CA ALA A 302 18.50 -2.14 -24.07
C ALA A 302 17.89 -1.32 -22.92
N VAL A 303 16.66 -0.81 -23.10
CA VAL A 303 15.87 -0.12 -22.05
C VAL A 303 15.29 -1.14 -21.06
N GLU A 304 14.75 -2.25 -21.54
CA GLU A 304 14.33 -3.39 -20.71
C GLU A 304 15.48 -3.92 -19.83
N ALA A 305 16.63 -4.22 -20.42
CA ALA A 305 17.83 -4.70 -19.70
C ALA A 305 18.44 -3.67 -18.73
N ALA A 306 18.01 -2.41 -18.79
CA ALA A 306 18.36 -1.35 -17.83
C ALA A 306 17.31 -1.16 -16.71
N GLY A 307 16.32 -2.05 -16.61
CA GLY A 307 15.32 -2.06 -15.53
C GLY A 307 14.42 -0.82 -15.53
N TYR A 308 14.01 -0.36 -16.70
CA TYR A 308 12.96 0.66 -16.84
C TYR A 308 11.58 -0.02 -16.89
N ARG A 309 10.60 0.53 -16.16
CA ARG A 309 9.22 0.02 -16.06
C ARG A 309 8.36 0.41 -17.27
N ALA A 310 8.67 1.54 -17.91
CA ALA A 310 8.00 2.03 -19.11
C ALA A 310 8.90 3.02 -19.87
N ALA A 311 8.58 3.30 -21.13
CA ALA A 311 9.25 4.31 -21.93
C ALA A 311 8.30 5.12 -22.83
N LEU A 312 8.59 6.41 -22.97
CA LEU A 312 7.86 7.39 -23.77
C LEU A 312 8.50 7.55 -25.16
N THR A 313 7.67 7.63 -26.21
CA THR A 313 8.10 7.88 -27.60
C THR A 313 7.39 9.10 -28.21
N MET A 314 7.57 9.36 -29.51
CA MET A 314 6.82 10.34 -30.29
C MET A 314 6.82 9.97 -31.77
N SER A 315 5.84 10.47 -32.53
CA SER A 315 5.86 10.52 -34.00
C SER A 315 5.54 11.96 -34.44
N ASN A 316 6.02 12.36 -35.61
CA ASN A 316 5.66 13.64 -36.24
C ASN A 316 4.42 13.52 -37.15
N THR A 317 3.91 12.30 -37.34
CA THR A 317 2.82 11.96 -38.27
C THR A 317 1.70 11.14 -37.63
N ASP A 318 2.04 10.36 -36.60
CA ASP A 318 1.18 9.31 -36.03
C ASP A 318 1.11 9.46 -34.50
N GLU A 319 0.54 10.59 -34.05
CA GLU A 319 0.25 10.81 -32.63
C GLU A 319 -0.95 9.95 -32.19
N ALA A 320 -0.86 9.29 -31.03
CA ALA A 320 -1.87 8.34 -30.55
C ALA A 320 -2.06 8.42 -29.03
N TYR A 321 -3.21 7.95 -28.54
CA TYR A 321 -3.50 7.88 -27.10
C TYR A 321 -2.67 6.79 -26.42
N ALA A 322 -2.42 6.95 -25.11
CA ALA A 322 -1.54 6.05 -24.37
C ALA A 322 -1.98 4.57 -24.45
N GLY A 323 -3.29 4.29 -24.42
CA GLY A 323 -3.86 2.95 -24.57
C GLY A 323 -3.78 2.35 -25.99
N GLU A 324 -3.53 3.17 -27.02
CA GLU A 324 -3.38 2.75 -28.41
C GLU A 324 -1.94 2.30 -28.74
N SER A 325 -0.97 2.68 -27.89
CA SER A 325 0.46 2.30 -27.99
C SER A 325 0.70 0.79 -28.12
N ASP A 326 1.80 0.37 -28.74
CA ASP A 326 2.14 -1.06 -28.87
C ASP A 326 2.30 -1.76 -27.52
N ASN A 327 3.11 -1.18 -26.63
CA ASN A 327 3.45 -1.73 -25.32
C ASN A 327 3.97 -0.64 -24.36
N LEU A 328 4.22 -0.99 -23.09
CA LEU A 328 4.68 -0.07 -22.03
C LEU A 328 6.06 0.57 -22.31
N LEU A 329 6.90 -0.04 -23.13
CA LEU A 329 8.18 0.53 -23.60
C LEU A 329 8.03 1.37 -24.88
N ALA A 330 6.81 1.71 -25.31
CA ALA A 330 6.55 2.45 -26.53
C ALA A 330 5.35 3.41 -26.39
N ILE A 331 5.16 4.02 -25.22
CA ILE A 331 3.98 4.86 -24.92
C ILE A 331 3.97 6.11 -25.81
N ALA A 332 2.94 6.24 -26.63
CA ALA A 332 2.74 7.34 -27.57
C ALA A 332 2.45 8.68 -26.86
N ARG A 333 2.70 9.78 -27.58
CA ARG A 333 2.54 11.15 -27.10
C ARG A 333 2.03 12.07 -28.22
N PHE A 334 1.45 13.19 -27.82
CA PHE A 334 1.02 14.29 -28.68
C PHE A 334 1.87 15.55 -28.40
N GLY A 335 2.27 16.30 -29.42
CA GLY A 335 2.90 17.60 -29.26
C GLY A 335 1.94 18.63 -28.66
N GLN A 336 2.40 19.46 -27.72
CA GLN A 336 1.55 20.40 -26.95
C GLN A 336 0.58 21.28 -27.78
N SER A 337 0.91 21.56 -29.04
CA SER A 337 0.07 22.31 -29.98
C SER A 337 -1.29 21.66 -30.30
N THR A 338 -1.48 20.36 -30.06
CA THR A 338 -2.74 19.67 -30.32
C THR A 338 -3.70 19.64 -29.13
N LEU A 339 -3.33 20.16 -27.95
CA LEU A 339 -4.18 20.17 -26.74
C LEU A 339 -5.63 20.58 -27.01
N SER A 340 -5.86 21.66 -27.77
CA SER A 340 -7.22 22.16 -28.07
C SER A 340 -8.11 21.16 -28.82
N GLN A 341 -7.52 20.19 -29.51
CA GLN A 341 -8.22 19.11 -30.21
C GLN A 341 -8.52 17.91 -29.27
N LEU A 342 -7.77 17.81 -28.17
CA LEU A 342 -7.80 16.69 -27.22
C LEU A 342 -8.71 16.95 -26.00
N LEU A 343 -9.00 18.21 -25.68
CA LEU A 343 -9.83 18.62 -24.52
C LEU A 343 -11.18 17.90 -24.42
N ASP A 344 -11.85 17.68 -25.56
CA ASP A 344 -13.16 17.03 -25.62
C ASP A 344 -13.07 15.51 -25.88
N GLN A 345 -11.87 14.98 -26.15
CA GLN A 345 -11.62 13.56 -26.45
C GLN A 345 -10.98 12.78 -25.30
N ALA A 346 -10.38 13.46 -24.31
CA ALA A 346 -9.73 12.85 -23.17
C ALA A 346 -10.72 12.01 -22.34
N TRP A 347 -10.53 10.69 -22.30
CA TRP A 347 -11.41 9.75 -21.61
C TRP A 347 -10.61 8.68 -20.86
N ALA A 348 -10.96 8.45 -19.60
CA ALA A 348 -10.23 7.56 -18.68
C ALA A 348 -10.53 6.06 -18.87
N GLY A 349 -11.35 5.70 -19.86
CA GLY A 349 -11.97 4.38 -19.96
C GLY A 349 -13.19 4.26 -19.03
N PRO A 350 -13.66 3.04 -18.73
CA PRO A 350 -14.73 2.80 -17.76
C PRO A 350 -14.40 3.42 -16.39
N PRO A 351 -15.36 4.07 -15.71
CA PRO A 351 -15.11 4.67 -14.41
C PRO A 351 -14.80 3.60 -13.35
N ALA A 352 -14.06 4.01 -12.31
CA ALA A 352 -13.91 3.18 -11.12
C ALA A 352 -15.29 2.85 -10.51
N PRO A 353 -15.51 1.63 -9.99
CA PRO A 353 -16.62 1.35 -9.08
C PRO A 353 -16.62 2.37 -7.92
N SER A 354 -17.80 2.86 -7.55
CA SER A 354 -17.90 3.87 -6.47
C SER A 354 -17.31 3.31 -5.16
N PRO A 355 -16.67 4.14 -4.30
CA PRO A 355 -16.17 3.71 -2.99
C PRO A 355 -17.24 3.03 -2.11
N ASP A 356 -18.52 3.35 -2.29
CA ASP A 356 -19.64 2.73 -1.58
C ASP A 356 -20.17 1.45 -2.25
N THR A 357 -19.56 1.02 -3.36
CA THR A 357 -19.91 -0.23 -4.07
C THR A 357 -19.14 -1.41 -3.51
N PHE A 358 -19.82 -2.52 -3.30
CA PHE A 358 -19.24 -3.77 -2.78
C PHE A 358 -19.65 -4.97 -3.64
N GLN A 359 -18.71 -5.88 -3.90
CA GLN A 359 -18.88 -7.06 -4.75
C GLN A 359 -18.81 -8.36 -3.93
N PHE A 360 -19.59 -8.43 -2.83
CA PHE A 360 -19.63 -9.63 -1.98
C PHE A 360 -20.28 -10.86 -2.67
N SER A 361 -20.85 -10.68 -3.86
CA SER A 361 -21.39 -11.73 -4.72
C SER A 361 -20.33 -12.46 -5.56
N ALA A 362 -19.10 -11.96 -5.61
CA ALA A 362 -17.99 -12.64 -6.28
C ALA A 362 -17.67 -13.97 -5.57
N PRO A 363 -17.27 -15.04 -6.29
CA PRO A 363 -16.75 -16.25 -5.65
C PRO A 363 -15.44 -15.97 -4.89
N VAL A 364 -15.16 -16.76 -3.85
CA VAL A 364 -13.87 -16.68 -3.13
C VAL A 364 -12.78 -17.35 -3.96
N GLN A 365 -11.68 -16.65 -4.22
CA GLN A 365 -10.56 -17.14 -5.05
C GLN A 365 -9.21 -16.81 -4.43
N LEU A 366 -8.28 -17.76 -4.43
CA LEU A 366 -6.89 -17.59 -3.98
C LEU A 366 -6.01 -17.09 -5.14
N HIS A 367 -5.18 -16.10 -4.85
CA HIS A 367 -4.14 -15.57 -5.74
C HIS A 367 -2.80 -15.61 -5.01
N THR A 368 -1.75 -16.05 -5.71
CA THR A 368 -0.36 -16.01 -5.22
C THR A 368 0.49 -15.33 -6.26
N LEU A 369 1.29 -14.34 -5.84
CA LEU A 369 2.11 -13.51 -6.72
C LEU A 369 3.36 -13.01 -6.01
N THR A 370 4.31 -12.46 -6.78
CA THR A 370 5.50 -11.79 -6.24
C THR A 370 5.56 -10.36 -6.76
N LEU A 371 5.58 -9.37 -5.86
CA LEU A 371 5.78 -7.96 -6.22
C LEU A 371 7.07 -7.44 -5.58
N GLU A 372 7.91 -6.80 -6.39
CA GLU A 372 9.20 -6.23 -5.98
C GLU A 372 10.13 -7.21 -5.23
N GLY A 373 9.94 -8.52 -5.45
CA GLY A 373 10.67 -9.61 -4.81
C GLY A 373 9.96 -10.25 -3.60
N ILE A 374 8.87 -9.67 -3.10
CA ILE A 374 8.10 -10.18 -1.95
C ILE A 374 6.95 -11.08 -2.44
N PRO A 375 6.92 -12.38 -2.09
CA PRO A 375 5.77 -13.25 -2.31
C PRO A 375 4.60 -12.90 -1.39
N LEU A 376 3.42 -12.74 -1.99
CA LEU A 376 2.14 -12.46 -1.36
C LEU A 376 1.14 -13.57 -1.71
N ALA A 377 0.39 -14.04 -0.71
CA ALA A 377 -0.75 -14.93 -0.89
C ALA A 377 -2.00 -14.25 -0.33
N LEU A 378 -3.07 -14.18 -1.11
CA LEU A 378 -4.30 -13.48 -0.71
C LEU A 378 -5.53 -14.12 -1.35
N ALA A 379 -6.65 -14.13 -0.64
CA ALA A 379 -7.94 -14.57 -1.15
C ALA A 379 -8.89 -13.38 -1.33
N THR A 380 -9.58 -13.31 -2.46
CA THR A 380 -10.53 -12.23 -2.80
C THR A 380 -11.96 -12.73 -2.93
N GLY A 381 -12.94 -11.86 -2.69
CA GLY A 381 -14.35 -12.10 -2.97
C GLY A 381 -15.12 -12.76 -1.81
N GLY A 382 -16.31 -13.27 -2.10
CA GLY A 382 -17.24 -13.80 -1.11
C GLY A 382 -17.81 -12.74 -0.15
N TRP A 383 -18.51 -13.23 0.87
CA TRP A 383 -19.05 -12.39 1.94
C TRP A 383 -18.04 -12.29 3.10
N PRO A 384 -17.75 -11.08 3.61
CA PRO A 384 -16.83 -10.91 4.73
C PRO A 384 -17.57 -11.09 6.06
N VAL A 385 -16.99 -11.90 6.95
CA VAL A 385 -17.51 -12.16 8.30
C VAL A 385 -16.34 -12.16 9.29
N THR A 386 -16.65 -12.11 10.58
CA THR A 386 -15.67 -12.45 11.62
C THR A 386 -16.14 -13.60 12.49
N ILE A 387 -15.18 -14.33 13.03
CA ILE A 387 -15.41 -15.48 13.90
C ILE A 387 -14.63 -15.25 15.20
N HIS A 388 -15.32 -15.18 16.34
CA HIS A 388 -14.71 -15.20 17.66
C HIS A 388 -14.85 -16.61 18.25
N ALA A 389 -13.73 -17.32 18.38
CA ALA A 389 -13.68 -18.66 18.98
C ALA A 389 -13.83 -18.61 20.52
N ASP A 390 -14.14 -19.74 21.16
CA ASP A 390 -14.27 -19.83 22.63
C ASP A 390 -12.90 -19.89 23.35
N SER A 391 -11.87 -20.32 22.64
CA SER A 391 -10.45 -20.36 23.04
C SER A 391 -9.58 -19.85 21.87
N ARG A 392 -8.25 -19.92 22.01
CA ARG A 392 -7.32 -19.74 20.88
C ARG A 392 -7.09 -21.05 20.14
N TYR A 393 -7.01 -20.94 18.82
CA TYR A 393 -6.82 -22.05 17.87
C TYR A 393 -6.02 -21.57 16.66
N GLN A 394 -5.52 -22.50 15.85
CA GLN A 394 -4.99 -22.18 14.52
C GLN A 394 -6.12 -21.73 13.59
N VAL A 395 -5.86 -20.82 12.66
CA VAL A 395 -6.89 -20.31 11.73
C VAL A 395 -7.62 -21.43 10.95
N PRO A 396 -6.94 -22.48 10.45
CA PRO A 396 -7.58 -23.71 9.95
C PRO A 396 -8.62 -24.34 10.89
N GLU A 397 -8.30 -24.51 12.17
CA GLU A 397 -9.18 -25.15 13.15
C GLU A 397 -10.45 -24.32 13.40
N ILE A 398 -10.33 -22.98 13.37
CA ILE A 398 -11.46 -22.06 13.53
C ILE A 398 -12.44 -22.18 12.36
N ILE A 399 -11.93 -22.26 11.12
CA ILE A 399 -12.79 -22.34 9.92
C ILE A 399 -13.32 -23.75 9.63
N ALA A 400 -12.65 -24.81 10.10
CA ALA A 400 -13.06 -26.21 9.91
C ALA A 400 -14.45 -26.57 10.50
N HIS A 401 -15.05 -25.67 11.27
CA HIS A 401 -16.41 -25.80 11.82
C HIS A 401 -17.37 -24.72 11.26
N THR A 402 -17.07 -24.21 10.07
CA THR A 402 -17.82 -23.17 9.35
C THR A 402 -17.87 -23.47 7.85
N ASN A 403 -18.46 -22.55 7.08
CA ASN A 403 -18.43 -22.51 5.62
C ASN A 403 -17.40 -21.51 5.04
N ALA A 404 -16.48 -20.99 5.85
CA ALA A 404 -15.45 -20.08 5.35
C ALA A 404 -14.47 -20.81 4.41
N VAL A 405 -14.28 -20.23 3.22
CA VAL A 405 -13.32 -20.72 2.21
C VAL A 405 -11.93 -20.13 2.45
N ALA A 406 -11.83 -18.93 3.03
CA ALA A 406 -10.57 -18.32 3.43
C ALA A 406 -10.70 -17.61 4.78
N ALA A 407 -9.62 -17.52 5.56
CA ALA A 407 -9.56 -16.68 6.76
C ALA A 407 -8.15 -16.26 7.13
N VAL A 408 -8.04 -15.13 7.85
CA VAL A 408 -6.81 -14.48 8.30
C VAL A 408 -6.95 -14.04 9.76
N ASP A 409 -5.84 -13.74 10.44
CA ASP A 409 -5.80 -13.03 11.73
C ASP A 409 -6.84 -11.88 11.80
N GLY A 410 -7.41 -11.61 12.98
CA GLY A 410 -8.42 -10.58 13.15
C GLY A 410 -8.09 -9.48 14.17
N GLY A 411 -9.00 -9.27 15.11
CA GLY A 411 -8.92 -8.20 16.12
C GLY A 411 -7.82 -8.42 17.14
N PHE A 412 -7.30 -7.31 17.69
CA PHE A 412 -6.20 -7.37 18.66
C PHE A 412 -6.56 -8.08 19.96
N PHE A 413 -5.73 -9.05 20.36
CA PHE A 413 -5.86 -9.87 21.58
C PHE A 413 -4.63 -9.72 22.50
N SER A 414 -4.81 -9.94 23.80
CA SER A 414 -3.75 -9.67 24.78
C SER A 414 -2.59 -10.66 24.67
N LEU A 415 -1.38 -10.17 24.40
CA LEU A 415 -0.16 -11.00 24.33
C LEU A 415 0.37 -11.41 25.72
N LYS A 416 -0.07 -10.76 26.79
CA LYS A 416 0.38 -11.04 28.17
C LYS A 416 -0.09 -12.40 28.69
N TYR A 417 -1.20 -12.91 28.15
CA TYR A 417 -1.86 -14.13 28.57
C TYR A 417 -2.18 -14.96 27.32
N LEU A 418 -1.24 -15.80 26.89
CA LEU A 418 -1.36 -16.60 25.66
C LEU A 418 -2.43 -17.70 25.76
N ASP A 419 -2.81 -18.03 26.99
CA ASP A 419 -3.91 -18.89 27.43
C ASP A 419 -5.29 -18.18 27.45
N SER A 420 -5.35 -16.88 27.17
CA SER A 420 -6.55 -16.07 27.39
C SER A 420 -7.25 -15.63 26.10
N ASN A 421 -8.58 -15.73 26.09
CA ASN A 421 -9.47 -15.23 25.04
C ASN A 421 -9.86 -13.74 25.23
N VAL A 422 -8.98 -12.92 25.85
CA VAL A 422 -9.24 -11.49 26.09
C VAL A 422 -8.80 -10.64 24.91
N MET A 423 -9.79 -10.03 24.25
CA MET A 423 -9.59 -9.00 23.22
C MET A 423 -9.16 -7.67 23.87
N ILE A 424 -8.21 -6.97 23.24
CA ILE A 424 -7.74 -5.64 23.66
C ILE A 424 -8.77 -4.59 23.26
N GLY A 425 -9.25 -4.65 22.01
CA GLY A 425 -10.30 -3.81 21.46
C GLY A 425 -11.67 -4.50 21.45
N PRO A 426 -12.76 -3.77 21.20
CA PRO A 426 -14.08 -4.37 21.06
C PRO A 426 -14.19 -5.26 19.81
N VAL A 427 -15.02 -6.29 19.94
CA VAL A 427 -15.36 -7.24 18.88
C VAL A 427 -16.87 -7.43 18.81
N LEU A 428 -17.39 -7.59 17.59
CA LEU A 428 -18.69 -8.18 17.29
C LEU A 428 -18.48 -9.20 16.17
N SER A 429 -19.11 -10.37 16.27
CA SER A 429 -18.94 -11.45 15.28
C SER A 429 -20.25 -12.18 15.01
N GLN A 430 -20.49 -12.52 13.74
CA GLN A 430 -21.71 -13.24 13.34
C GLN A 430 -21.85 -14.63 13.97
N ASN A 431 -20.77 -15.30 14.36
CA ASN A 431 -20.85 -16.62 15.00
C ASN A 431 -21.32 -16.56 16.48
N SER A 432 -21.03 -15.46 17.19
CA SER A 432 -21.36 -15.29 18.61
C SER A 432 -22.59 -14.42 18.85
N HIS A 433 -22.93 -13.57 17.88
CA HIS A 433 -23.91 -12.48 17.96
C HIS A 433 -23.76 -11.57 19.19
N THR A 434 -22.59 -11.62 19.85
CA THR A 434 -22.35 -11.03 21.16
C THR A 434 -21.30 -9.94 21.02
N PHE A 435 -21.63 -8.72 21.44
CA PHE A 435 -20.66 -7.63 21.52
C PHE A 435 -19.74 -7.86 22.72
N VAL A 436 -18.45 -8.09 22.44
CA VAL A 436 -17.40 -8.25 23.44
C VAL A 436 -16.68 -6.90 23.58
N PRO A 437 -16.82 -6.17 24.70
CA PRO A 437 -16.07 -4.94 24.92
C PRO A 437 -14.59 -5.25 25.13
N GLY A 438 -13.71 -4.40 24.57
CA GLY A 438 -12.27 -4.49 24.80
C GLY A 438 -11.89 -4.15 26.24
N ASN A 439 -10.66 -4.49 26.64
CA ASN A 439 -10.13 -4.14 27.95
C ASN A 439 -10.13 -2.61 28.15
N ALA A 440 -10.91 -2.10 29.10
CA ALA A 440 -11.09 -0.67 29.34
C ALA A 440 -9.79 0.10 29.71
N SER A 441 -8.75 -0.58 30.17
CA SER A 441 -7.42 0.02 30.40
C SER A 441 -6.59 0.12 29.12
N GLU A 442 -6.84 -0.74 28.13
CA GLU A 442 -6.05 -0.87 26.90
C GLU A 442 -6.73 -0.25 25.68
N ASN A 443 -8.06 -0.21 25.65
CA ASN A 443 -8.86 0.55 24.66
C ASN A 443 -8.36 1.99 24.46
N ARG A 444 -7.90 2.66 25.52
CA ARG A 444 -7.31 4.01 25.43
C ARG A 444 -5.99 4.06 24.64
N LYS A 445 -5.24 2.96 24.55
CA LYS A 445 -4.04 2.80 23.72
C LYS A 445 -4.36 2.51 22.25
N LEU A 446 -5.61 2.14 21.95
CA LEU A 446 -6.10 1.87 20.60
C LEU A 446 -6.76 3.10 19.96
N ALA A 447 -6.85 4.24 20.67
CA ALA A 447 -7.48 5.45 20.17
C ALA A 447 -6.88 5.88 18.81
N GLY A 448 -7.74 6.18 17.84
CA GLY A 448 -7.35 6.57 16.49
C GLY A 448 -7.04 5.42 15.52
N ARG A 449 -6.80 4.18 16.00
CA ARG A 449 -6.57 3.00 15.14
C ARG A 449 -7.78 2.66 14.26
N PRO A 450 -7.62 1.92 13.15
CA PRO A 450 -8.74 1.44 12.35
C PRO A 450 -9.70 0.56 13.17
N LEU A 451 -10.93 1.05 13.34
CA LEU A 451 -12.10 0.23 13.62
C LEU A 451 -12.73 -0.15 12.27
N VAL A 452 -12.85 -1.44 12.03
CA VAL A 452 -13.59 -2.01 10.89
C VAL A 452 -15.00 -2.33 11.37
N LEU A 453 -16.00 -1.89 10.61
CA LEU A 453 -17.42 -2.24 10.77
C LEU A 453 -17.89 -2.93 9.50
N MET A 454 -18.59 -4.05 9.62
CA MET A 454 -19.11 -4.80 8.46
C MET A 454 -20.59 -5.10 8.63
N SER A 455 -21.26 -5.24 7.49
CA SER A 455 -22.68 -5.50 7.33
C SER A 455 -22.91 -6.25 6.00
N PRO A 456 -24.11 -6.82 5.77
CA PRO A 456 -24.47 -7.53 4.53
C PRO A 456 -24.22 -6.81 3.20
N GLU A 457 -24.02 -5.48 3.23
CA GLU A 457 -23.96 -4.61 2.05
C GLU A 457 -22.75 -3.65 2.04
N VAL A 458 -22.14 -3.38 3.20
CA VAL A 458 -21.12 -2.31 3.36
C VAL A 458 -20.04 -2.71 4.37
N VAL A 459 -18.78 -2.42 4.03
CA VAL A 459 -17.65 -2.32 4.98
C VAL A 459 -17.29 -0.85 5.20
N LYS A 460 -17.17 -0.42 6.46
CA LYS A 460 -16.82 0.95 6.85
C LYS A 460 -15.55 0.94 7.71
N TYR A 461 -14.57 1.77 7.37
CA TYR A 461 -13.36 2.00 8.14
C TYR A 461 -13.42 3.37 8.83
N ILE A 462 -13.27 3.42 10.16
CA ILE A 462 -13.26 4.69 10.92
C ILE A 462 -12.19 4.69 12.02
N PRO A 463 -11.69 5.86 12.47
CA PRO A 463 -10.84 5.94 13.65
C PRO A 463 -11.57 5.47 14.92
N PHE A 464 -10.93 4.58 15.68
CA PHE A 464 -11.48 4.06 16.93
C PHE A 464 -11.54 5.15 18.01
N GLN A 465 -12.76 5.50 18.45
CA GLN A 465 -13.00 6.43 19.54
C GLN A 465 -13.44 5.65 20.80
N PRO A 466 -12.55 5.43 21.80
CA PRO A 466 -12.84 4.51 22.92
C PRO A 466 -14.07 4.87 23.76
N ALA A 467 -14.41 6.16 23.84
CA ALA A 467 -15.57 6.66 24.59
C ALA A 467 -16.92 6.42 23.88
N GLN A 468 -16.90 6.12 22.58
CA GLN A 468 -18.10 5.92 21.75
C GLN A 468 -18.18 4.47 21.28
N HIS A 469 -17.14 3.98 20.61
CA HIS A 469 -17.15 2.73 19.85
C HIS A 469 -16.94 1.47 20.71
N ASN A 470 -16.68 1.60 22.02
CA ASN A 470 -16.64 0.44 22.94
C ASN A 470 -18.05 0.04 23.46
N THR A 471 -19.11 0.30 22.66
CA THR A 471 -20.48 -0.15 22.93
C THR A 471 -21.16 -0.54 21.61
N LEU A 472 -22.05 -1.54 21.63
CA LEU A 472 -22.87 -1.92 20.47
C LEU A 472 -23.76 -0.76 19.97
N GLN A 473 -24.18 0.15 20.87
CA GLN A 473 -24.92 1.36 20.48
C GLN A 473 -24.03 2.32 19.67
N GLY A 474 -22.78 2.53 20.08
CA GLY A 474 -21.81 3.32 19.33
C GLY A 474 -21.49 2.73 17.96
N LEU A 475 -21.28 1.40 17.87
CA LEU A 475 -21.11 0.73 16.58
C LEU A 475 -22.33 0.93 15.65
N ARG A 476 -23.56 0.88 16.20
CA ARG A 476 -24.81 1.09 15.45
C ARG A 476 -25.10 2.54 15.10
N ALA A 477 -24.54 3.51 15.81
CA ALA A 477 -24.58 4.92 15.40
C ALA A 477 -23.73 5.14 14.13
N GLU A 478 -22.62 4.39 14.00
CA GLU A 478 -21.71 4.47 12.86
C GLU A 478 -22.13 3.60 11.66
N LEU A 479 -22.73 2.43 11.92
CA LEU A 479 -23.29 1.51 10.92
C LEU A 479 -24.53 0.79 11.48
N PRO A 480 -25.76 1.26 11.20
CA PRO A 480 -26.98 0.77 11.86
C PRO A 480 -27.27 -0.74 11.74
N ARG A 481 -26.82 -1.37 10.64
CA ARG A 481 -26.94 -2.82 10.39
C ARG A 481 -25.60 -3.57 10.54
N VAL A 482 -24.71 -3.08 11.42
CA VAL A 482 -23.45 -3.78 11.74
C VAL A 482 -23.70 -5.20 12.27
N THR A 483 -23.06 -6.17 11.61
CA THR A 483 -23.07 -7.59 11.99
C THR A 483 -21.75 -8.01 12.61
N ASP A 484 -20.65 -7.37 12.21
CA ASP A 484 -19.30 -7.66 12.67
C ASP A 484 -18.50 -6.38 12.86
N ALA A 485 -17.58 -6.38 13.83
CA ALA A 485 -16.68 -5.27 14.09
C ALA A 485 -15.41 -5.74 14.78
N PHE A 486 -14.28 -5.10 14.49
CA PHE A 486 -13.02 -5.31 15.21
C PHE A 486 -12.06 -4.11 15.05
N VAL A 487 -11.13 -3.95 16.00
CA VAL A 487 -10.05 -2.95 15.90
C VAL A 487 -8.75 -3.63 15.44
N ALA A 488 -8.18 -3.11 14.36
CA ALA A 488 -6.94 -3.57 13.73
C ALA A 488 -5.71 -2.73 14.19
N ALA A 489 -4.51 -3.04 13.68
CA ALA A 489 -3.27 -2.41 14.16
C ALA A 489 -3.12 -0.95 13.71
N ALA A 490 -3.18 -0.76 12.39
CA ALA A 490 -2.97 0.47 11.64
C ALA A 490 -3.52 0.27 10.21
N TRP A 491 -3.76 1.36 9.49
CA TRP A 491 -3.97 1.29 8.05
C TRP A 491 -2.63 1.02 7.35
N LEU A 492 -2.67 0.12 6.36
CA LEU A 492 -1.60 -0.10 5.37
C LEU A 492 -1.90 0.71 4.11
N VAL A 493 -3.18 0.72 3.70
CA VAL A 493 -3.74 1.53 2.62
C VAL A 493 -5.04 2.15 3.11
N LYS A 494 -5.32 3.40 2.73
CA LYS A 494 -6.56 4.12 3.05
C LYS A 494 -6.93 5.01 1.87
N ASP A 495 -8.20 5.00 1.46
CA ASP A 495 -8.71 5.79 0.32
C ASP A 495 -7.93 5.58 -1.00
N GLY A 496 -7.24 4.45 -1.16
CA GLY A 496 -6.40 4.10 -2.31
C GLY A 496 -4.90 4.40 -2.19
N GLU A 497 -4.46 5.00 -1.07
CA GLU A 497 -3.09 5.47 -0.83
C GLU A 497 -2.39 4.72 0.31
N ALA A 498 -1.14 4.30 0.08
CA ALA A 498 -0.29 3.65 1.08
C ALA A 498 0.05 4.61 2.22
N GLN A 499 0.09 4.10 3.44
CA GLN A 499 0.28 4.95 4.61
C GLN A 499 1.77 5.14 4.95
N PRO A 500 2.23 6.39 5.17
CA PRO A 500 3.63 6.66 5.50
C PRO A 500 3.98 6.19 6.92
N ALA A 501 5.28 6.05 7.20
CA ALA A 501 5.80 5.65 8.52
C ALA A 501 5.18 6.45 9.70
N SER A 502 4.93 7.75 9.51
CA SER A 502 4.30 8.63 10.51
C SER A 502 2.85 8.25 10.88
N ALA A 503 2.12 7.56 10.00
CA ALA A 503 0.74 7.13 10.25
C ALA A 503 0.67 5.92 11.21
N PHE A 504 1.74 5.14 11.35
CA PHE A 504 1.83 4.04 12.31
C PHE A 504 2.04 4.54 13.76
N GLY A 505 2.56 5.77 13.92
CA GLY A 505 2.66 6.47 15.19
C GLY A 505 3.42 5.67 16.26
N ASN A 506 2.73 5.33 17.37
CA ASN A 506 3.30 4.57 18.48
C ASN A 506 3.12 3.04 18.33
N LEU A 507 2.91 2.52 17.12
CA LEU A 507 2.85 1.08 16.89
C LEU A 507 4.25 0.45 16.98
N PHE A 508 4.43 -0.47 17.92
CA PHE A 508 5.71 -1.17 18.10
C PHE A 508 6.02 -2.07 16.89
N ASP A 509 7.28 -2.06 16.44
CA ASP A 509 7.82 -2.92 15.37
C ASP A 509 7.04 -2.89 14.03
N PHE A 510 6.55 -1.72 13.59
CA PHE A 510 6.00 -1.56 12.23
C PHE A 510 7.11 -1.61 11.16
N GLU A 511 8.26 -1.02 11.43
CA GLU A 511 9.47 -1.06 10.57
C GLU A 511 10.19 -2.42 10.58
N ALA A 512 9.79 -3.33 11.48
CA ALA A 512 10.44 -4.63 11.61
C ALA A 512 10.04 -5.58 10.47
N GLN A 513 11.04 -6.20 9.83
CA GLN A 513 10.85 -7.20 8.79
C GLN A 513 10.25 -8.49 9.40
N ARG A 514 8.96 -8.73 9.15
CA ARG A 514 8.17 -9.86 9.68
C ARG A 514 7.19 -10.37 8.64
N HIS A 515 6.67 -11.59 8.76
CA HIS A 515 5.50 -11.98 7.97
C HIS A 515 4.31 -11.15 8.43
N ARG A 516 3.54 -10.58 7.51
CA ARG A 516 2.41 -9.68 7.80
C ARG A 516 1.09 -10.24 7.34
N ALA A 517 0.00 -9.89 8.02
CA ALA A 517 -1.36 -10.24 7.67
C ALA A 517 -2.22 -8.97 7.51
N PHE A 518 -3.09 -8.97 6.51
CA PHE A 518 -3.97 -7.85 6.22
C PHE A 518 -5.40 -8.27 5.89
N TRP A 519 -6.32 -7.38 6.22
CA TRP A 519 -7.72 -7.39 5.79
C TRP A 519 -7.98 -6.11 4.98
N GLY A 520 -8.72 -6.19 3.88
CA GLY A 520 -8.98 -5.03 3.02
C GLY A 520 -10.15 -5.17 2.06
N ILE A 521 -10.36 -4.11 1.29
CA ILE A 521 -11.31 -4.02 0.18
C ILE A 521 -10.53 -3.52 -1.05
N ASN A 522 -10.65 -4.22 -2.18
CA ASN A 522 -10.03 -3.77 -3.44
C ASN A 522 -10.85 -2.67 -4.13
N GLN A 523 -10.26 -2.05 -5.16
CA GLN A 523 -10.90 -0.95 -5.92
C GLN A 523 -12.17 -1.36 -6.70
N ALA A 524 -12.56 -2.66 -6.70
CA ALA A 524 -13.88 -3.10 -7.18
C ALA A 524 -14.86 -3.47 -6.05
N GLY A 525 -14.53 -3.16 -4.79
CA GLY A 525 -15.40 -3.43 -3.65
C GLY A 525 -15.39 -4.90 -3.18
N GLN A 526 -14.44 -5.72 -3.65
CA GLN A 526 -14.32 -7.11 -3.21
C GLN A 526 -13.53 -7.18 -1.89
N PRO A 527 -13.97 -8.00 -0.92
CA PRO A 527 -13.18 -8.43 0.24
C PRO A 527 -11.82 -9.00 -0.16
N VAL A 528 -10.79 -8.71 0.65
CA VAL A 528 -9.46 -9.29 0.52
C VAL A 528 -8.92 -9.68 1.90
N VAL A 529 -8.55 -10.94 2.07
CA VAL A 529 -7.73 -11.43 3.19
C VAL A 529 -6.38 -11.85 2.64
N GLY A 530 -5.26 -11.55 3.31
CA GLY A 530 -3.96 -11.93 2.76
C GLY A 530 -2.77 -11.79 3.70
N VAL A 531 -1.64 -12.33 3.25
CA VAL A 531 -0.37 -12.39 3.97
C VAL A 531 0.84 -12.15 3.07
N SER A 532 1.93 -11.65 3.64
CA SER A 532 3.27 -11.82 3.05
C SER A 532 3.83 -13.19 3.46
N GLN A 533 4.26 -13.99 2.47
CA GLN A 533 4.85 -15.31 2.74
C GLN A 533 6.31 -15.19 3.19
N ASP A 534 7.01 -14.14 2.74
CA ASP A 534 8.29 -13.68 3.28
C ASP A 534 8.12 -12.49 4.23
N ARG A 535 9.24 -12.06 4.81
CA ARG A 535 9.29 -10.93 5.76
C ARG A 535 9.26 -9.59 5.03
N VAL A 536 8.41 -8.69 5.52
CA VAL A 536 8.26 -7.32 5.05
C VAL A 536 7.96 -6.40 6.25
N ASP A 537 8.30 -5.11 6.15
CA ASP A 537 7.80 -4.08 7.07
C ASP A 537 6.41 -3.56 6.66
N SER A 538 5.76 -2.84 7.56
CA SER A 538 4.39 -2.35 7.34
C SER A 538 4.28 -1.23 6.29
N VAL A 539 5.34 -0.47 6.00
CA VAL A 539 5.31 0.62 5.02
C VAL A 539 5.46 0.06 3.61
N THR A 540 6.47 -0.79 3.40
CA THR A 540 6.68 -1.51 2.14
C THR A 540 5.45 -2.36 1.79
N LEU A 541 4.84 -3.06 2.76
CA LEU A 541 3.58 -3.77 2.51
C LEU A 541 2.45 -2.82 2.06
N GLY A 542 2.30 -1.66 2.70
CA GLY A 542 1.30 -0.66 2.28
C GLY A 542 1.47 -0.25 0.82
N GLN A 543 2.71 -0.03 0.37
CA GLN A 543 3.05 0.29 -1.02
C GLN A 543 2.70 -0.86 -1.98
N LEU A 544 3.05 -2.10 -1.65
CA LEU A 544 2.70 -3.29 -2.46
C LEU A 544 1.18 -3.50 -2.54
N LEU A 545 0.43 -3.22 -1.47
CA LEU A 545 -1.03 -3.28 -1.45
C LEU A 545 -1.67 -2.14 -2.27
N GLN A 546 -1.08 -0.94 -2.27
CA GLN A 546 -1.49 0.14 -3.19
C GLN A 546 -1.24 -0.26 -4.65
N GLN A 547 -0.10 -0.87 -4.98
CA GLN A 547 0.17 -1.39 -6.33
C GLN A 547 -0.86 -2.46 -6.76
N LEU A 548 -1.25 -3.34 -5.84
CA LEU A 548 -2.30 -4.36 -6.01
C LEU A 548 -3.73 -3.82 -6.20
N GLY A 549 -3.94 -2.50 -6.13
CA GLY A 549 -5.29 -1.93 -6.23
C GLY A 549 -6.16 -2.23 -5.01
N LEU A 550 -5.58 -2.33 -3.81
CA LEU A 550 -6.36 -2.16 -2.58
C LEU A 550 -6.87 -0.71 -2.51
N ARG A 551 -8.10 -0.54 -2.05
CA ARG A 551 -8.70 0.76 -1.72
C ARG A 551 -8.49 1.05 -0.25
N ASP A 552 -8.80 0.06 0.59
CA ASP A 552 -8.59 0.10 2.03
C ASP A 552 -7.90 -1.19 2.45
N ALA A 553 -6.87 -1.12 3.30
CA ALA A 553 -6.24 -2.28 3.89
C ALA A 553 -5.73 -1.96 5.30
N VAL A 554 -5.95 -2.87 6.25
CA VAL A 554 -5.54 -2.74 7.65
C VAL A 554 -4.73 -3.95 8.09
N MET A 555 -3.68 -3.71 8.88
CA MET A 555 -2.82 -4.77 9.39
C MET A 555 -3.47 -5.47 10.59
N VAL A 556 -3.51 -6.80 10.57
CA VAL A 556 -4.20 -7.63 11.56
C VAL A 556 -3.26 -8.56 12.34
N ASP A 557 -1.99 -8.66 11.95
CA ASP A 557 -0.99 -9.47 12.65
C ASP A 557 -0.40 -8.84 13.93
N SER A 558 0.20 -9.70 14.76
CA SER A 558 1.26 -9.34 15.71
C SER A 558 2.68 -9.71 15.21
N GLY A 559 2.83 -9.98 13.90
CA GLY A 559 4.02 -10.47 13.21
C GLY A 559 4.52 -11.86 13.63
N ALA A 560 3.74 -12.58 14.45
CA ALA A 560 4.00 -13.94 14.93
C ALA A 560 2.71 -14.79 15.02
N SER A 561 1.54 -14.14 14.94
CA SER A 561 0.25 -14.79 14.66
C SER A 561 0.02 -15.02 13.18
N THR A 562 0.63 -14.18 12.32
CA THR A 562 0.41 -14.09 10.86
C THR A 562 0.08 -15.45 10.23
N SER A 563 -1.18 -15.60 9.86
CA SER A 563 -1.76 -16.82 9.31
C SER A 563 -2.78 -16.48 8.24
N LEU A 564 -2.77 -17.23 7.13
CA LEU A 564 -3.84 -17.28 6.14
C LEU A 564 -4.19 -18.75 5.95
N ALA A 565 -5.47 -19.09 6.10
CA ALA A 565 -6.01 -20.38 5.74
C ALA A 565 -6.84 -20.28 4.45
N TYR A 566 -6.75 -21.27 3.57
CA TYR A 566 -7.59 -21.41 2.38
C TYR A 566 -8.04 -22.86 2.22
N GLN A 567 -9.34 -23.08 2.06
CA GLN A 567 -10.01 -24.39 1.98
C GLN A 567 -9.71 -25.37 3.13
N GLY A 568 -9.18 -24.85 4.26
CA GLY A 568 -8.78 -25.62 5.44
C GLY A 568 -7.26 -25.76 5.61
N ASP A 569 -6.46 -25.47 4.59
CA ASP A 569 -4.99 -25.54 4.66
C ASP A 569 -4.35 -24.20 5.04
N SER A 570 -3.27 -24.24 5.82
CA SER A 570 -2.44 -23.06 6.13
C SER A 570 -1.48 -22.74 4.97
N LEU A 571 -1.45 -21.48 4.55
CA LEU A 571 -0.56 -20.99 3.47
C LEU A 571 0.77 -20.40 4.00
N MET A 572 1.08 -20.59 5.29
CA MET A 572 2.33 -20.17 5.92
C MET A 572 3.33 -21.34 6.02
N GLY A 573 4.60 -21.07 5.69
CA GLY A 573 5.70 -22.05 5.80
C GLY A 573 6.18 -22.36 7.23
N TYR A 574 5.40 -21.99 8.25
CA TYR A 574 5.66 -22.24 9.67
C TYR A 574 4.32 -22.32 10.42
N GLU A 575 4.29 -22.95 11.59
CA GLU A 575 3.11 -22.95 12.46
C GLU A 575 2.94 -21.58 13.16
N PRO A 576 1.87 -20.82 12.90
CA PRO A 576 1.67 -19.51 13.51
C PRO A 576 1.20 -19.61 14.97
N ARG A 577 1.21 -18.49 15.70
CA ARG A 577 0.64 -18.45 17.05
C ARG A 577 -0.90 -18.52 16.98
N PRO A 578 -1.55 -19.46 17.70
CA PRO A 578 -3.00 -19.53 17.82
C PRO A 578 -3.67 -18.20 18.21
N VAL A 579 -4.79 -17.90 17.55
CA VAL A 579 -5.57 -16.67 17.69
C VAL A 579 -6.99 -16.96 18.22
N PRO A 580 -7.62 -16.00 18.93
CA PRO A 580 -9.02 -16.12 19.34
C PRO A 580 -10.03 -15.65 18.28
N HIS A 581 -9.59 -14.84 17.32
CA HIS A 581 -10.47 -14.12 16.40
C HIS A 581 -9.85 -14.02 15.01
N VAL A 582 -10.69 -14.21 13.98
CA VAL A 582 -10.30 -14.20 12.56
C VAL A 582 -11.29 -13.41 11.72
N VAL A 583 -10.82 -12.86 10.61
CA VAL A 583 -11.65 -12.34 9.51
C VAL A 583 -11.71 -13.41 8.43
N ALA A 584 -12.91 -13.69 7.91
CA ALA A 584 -13.15 -14.83 7.04
C ALA A 584 -14.04 -14.48 5.83
N LEU A 585 -13.89 -15.24 4.75
CA LEU A 585 -14.64 -15.12 3.50
C LEU A 585 -15.50 -16.37 3.28
N ILE A 586 -16.82 -16.18 3.18
CA ILE A 586 -17.79 -17.27 2.94
C ILE A 586 -18.36 -17.22 1.49
N PRO A 587 -18.85 -18.34 0.93
CA PRO A 587 -19.45 -18.36 -0.40
C PRO A 587 -20.72 -17.49 -0.51
N PRO A 588 -20.91 -16.74 -1.62
CA PRO A 588 -22.01 -15.78 -1.76
C PRO A 588 -23.39 -16.44 -1.68
N HIS A 589 -23.56 -17.65 -2.23
CA HIS A 589 -24.82 -18.39 -2.18
C HIS A 589 -25.24 -18.89 -0.79
N GLN A 590 -24.37 -18.79 0.23
CA GLN A 590 -24.68 -19.18 1.60
C GLN A 590 -24.90 -17.97 2.54
N ALA A 591 -24.77 -16.75 2.02
CA ALA A 591 -25.05 -15.51 2.75
C ALA A 591 -26.56 -15.21 2.91
N THR A 592 -27.45 -15.93 2.21
CA THR A 592 -28.90 -15.70 2.21
C THR A 592 -29.58 -16.29 3.45
N GLY A 593 -29.30 -15.73 4.63
CA GLY A 593 -29.93 -16.09 5.90
C GLY A 593 -29.54 -15.17 7.06
N PRO A 594 -30.27 -15.18 8.19
CA PRO A 594 -29.99 -14.31 9.33
C PRO A 594 -28.73 -14.71 10.13
N CYS A 595 -28.16 -15.89 9.84
CA CYS A 595 -26.88 -16.37 10.38
C CYS A 595 -26.26 -17.31 9.34
N PRO A 596 -25.21 -16.90 8.61
CA PRO A 596 -24.57 -17.75 7.60
C PRO A 596 -23.56 -18.74 8.18
N LEU A 597 -23.24 -18.66 9.48
CA LEU A 597 -22.19 -19.43 10.16
C LEU A 597 -22.80 -20.55 11.03
N LEU A 598 -22.89 -21.77 10.49
CA LEU A 598 -23.42 -22.95 11.19
C LEU A 598 -22.37 -23.63 12.09
N MET A 599 -21.99 -22.99 13.21
CA MET A 599 -21.03 -23.58 14.15
C MET A 599 -21.60 -24.75 14.99
N ARG A 600 -20.76 -25.76 15.21
CA ARG A 600 -20.93 -26.81 16.23
C ARG A 600 -19.62 -27.10 16.95
N TRP A 601 -19.38 -26.44 18.08
CA TRP A 601 -18.25 -26.76 18.95
C TRP A 601 -18.41 -28.16 19.57
N PRO A 602 -17.36 -29.01 19.60
CA PRO A 602 -17.39 -30.25 20.36
C PRO A 602 -17.43 -29.93 21.86
N SER A 603 -18.46 -30.45 22.55
CA SER A 603 -18.60 -30.25 24.00
C SER A 603 -17.42 -30.90 24.74
N ARG A 604 -16.67 -30.11 25.52
CA ARG A 604 -15.57 -30.59 26.38
C ARG A 604 -16.08 -31.37 27.60
N THR A 605 -16.74 -32.50 27.34
CA THR A 605 -17.30 -33.45 28.32
C THR A 605 -16.96 -34.87 27.86
N GLY A 606 -15.67 -35.18 27.72
CA GLY A 606 -15.22 -36.38 27.01
C GLY A 606 -13.74 -36.76 27.17
N LEU A 607 -13.09 -36.43 28.28
CA LEU A 607 -11.75 -36.95 28.63
C LEU A 607 -11.78 -37.61 30.01
N ALA A 608 -11.45 -38.90 30.05
CA ALA A 608 -11.36 -39.68 31.28
C ALA A 608 -9.99 -39.49 31.97
N PRO A 609 -9.91 -39.51 33.31
CA PRO A 609 -8.67 -39.23 34.04
C PRO A 609 -7.77 -40.48 34.17
N LEU A 610 -7.00 -40.79 33.13
CA LEU A 610 -5.88 -41.76 33.15
C LEU A 610 -4.74 -41.24 32.25
N GLY A 611 -3.49 -41.13 32.71
CA GLY A 611 -2.97 -41.37 34.06
C GLY A 611 -1.62 -40.68 34.29
N ARG A 612 -1.03 -40.87 35.48
CA ARG A 612 0.30 -40.31 35.79
C ARG A 612 1.40 -41.08 35.04
N LEU A 613 2.32 -40.36 34.42
CA LEU A 613 3.71 -40.81 34.30
C LEU A 613 4.62 -39.69 34.79
N SER A 614 5.67 -40.09 35.50
CA SER A 614 6.63 -39.21 36.15
C SER A 614 8.03 -39.55 35.68
N GLN A 615 8.70 -38.60 35.05
CA GLN A 615 10.09 -38.20 35.31
C GLN A 615 10.35 -36.83 34.67
#